data_AF-A0A9E4YK55-F1
#
_entry.id   AF-A0A9E4YK55-F1
#
_cell.length_a   1.000
_cell.length_b   1.000
_cell.length_c   1.000
_cell.angle_alpha   90.00
_cell.angle_beta   90.00
_cell.angle_gamma   90.00
#
_symmetry.space_group_name_H-M   'P 1'
#
loop_
_entity.id
_entity.type
_entity.pdbx_description
1 polymer ?
#
loop_
_entity_poly.entity_id
_entity_poly.type
_entity_poly.pdbx_seq_one_letter_code
_entity_poly.pdbx_strand_id
1 'polypeptide(L)' 'MKVSELGEFGLIDRLTEVLASESFAAPRERLLVGIGDDAAVWRNESAATVATTDTLVAGVHFLLEKTPWNDVGWKAI' A
#
# COMPACT_ATOMS: atom_id res chain seq x y z
N MET A 1 -16.47 14.52 -5.12
CA MET A 1 -16.22 13.95 -3.77
C MET A 1 -14.75 14.11 -3.48
N LYS A 2 -14.41 14.68 -2.32
CA LYS A 2 -13.02 14.83 -1.87
C LYS A 2 -12.59 13.58 -1.11
N VAL A 3 -11.28 13.30 -1.08
CA VAL A 3 -10.71 12.19 -0.29
C VAL A 3 -11.08 12.30 1.20
N SER A 4 -11.10 13.53 1.72
CA SER A 4 -11.48 13.81 3.12
C SER A 4 -12.92 13.42 3.47
N GLU A 5 -13.80 13.28 2.48
CA GLU A 5 -15.20 12.89 2.68
C GLU A 5 -15.39 11.36 2.61
N LEU A 6 -14.53 10.67 1.86
CA LEU A 6 -14.54 9.21 1.69
C LEU A 6 -13.96 8.48 2.91
N GLY A 7 -12.94 9.08 3.54
CA GLY A 7 -12.11 8.38 4.51
C GLY A 7 -11.21 7.33 3.84
N GLU A 8 -10.37 6.70 4.66
CA GLU A 8 -9.34 5.76 4.20
C GLU A 8 -9.93 4.51 3.53
N PHE A 9 -10.81 3.80 4.24
CA PHE A 9 -11.39 2.55 3.74
C PHE A 9 -12.28 2.79 2.51
N GLY A 10 -13.06 3.88 2.49
CA GLY A 10 -13.86 4.23 1.31
C GLY A 10 -13.00 4.57 0.08
N LEU A 11 -11.80 5.14 0.29
CA LEU A 11 -10.84 5.34 -0.80
C LEU A 11 -10.25 4.01 -1.28
N ILE A 12 -9.89 3.09 -0.37
CA ILE A 12 -9.38 1.75 -0.71
C ILE A 12 -10.41 0.97 -1.54
N ASP A 13 -11.68 0.97 -1.12
CA ASP A 13 -12.77 0.33 -1.86
C ASP A 13 -12.89 0.90 -3.28
N ARG A 14 -12.86 2.24 -3.39
CA ARG A 14 -12.96 2.92 -4.68
C ARG A 14 -11.79 2.60 -5.61
N LEU A 15 -10.57 2.52 -5.09
CA LEU A 15 -9.39 2.11 -5.85
C LEU A 15 -9.49 0.66 -6.30
N THR A 16 -9.99 -0.22 -5.43
CA THR A 16 -10.22 -1.64 -5.73
C THR A 16 -11.18 -1.81 -6.90
N GLU A 17 -12.29 -1.04 -6.93
CA GLU A 17 -13.23 -1.02 -8.06
C GLU A 17 -12.57 -0.56 -9.36
N VAL A 18 -11.77 0.52 -9.31
CA VAL A 18 -11.07 1.05 -10.50
C VAL A 18 -10.12 0.01 -11.07
N LEU A 19 -9.36 -0.68 -10.20
CA LEU A 19 -8.42 -1.73 -10.60
C LEU A 19 -9.11 -3.02 -11.05
N ALA A 20 -10.41 -3.19 -10.76
CA ALA A 20 -11.23 -4.28 -11.27
C ALA A 20 -11.90 -3.99 -12.61
N SER A 21 -11.86 -2.74 -13.08
CA SER A 21 -12.38 -2.38 -14.40
C SER A 21 -11.52 -2.95 -15.54
N GLU A 22 -12.15 -3.23 -16.68
CA GLU A 22 -11.49 -3.86 -17.84
C GLU A 22 -10.30 -3.06 -18.39
N SER A 23 -10.25 -1.75 -18.13
CA SER A 23 -9.14 -0.88 -18.55
C SER A 23 -7.83 -1.11 -17.78
N PHE A 24 -7.89 -1.77 -16.61
CA PHE A 24 -6.75 -2.01 -15.73
C PHE A 24 -6.57 -3.50 -15.39
N ALA A 25 -7.09 -4.42 -16.23
CA ALA A 25 -6.96 -5.86 -16.03
C ALA A 25 -5.48 -6.30 -16.13
N ALA A 26 -4.72 -6.05 -15.07
CA ALA A 26 -3.41 -6.63 -14.85
C ALA A 26 -3.55 -8.16 -14.85
N PRO A 27 -2.50 -8.91 -15.22
CA PRO A 27 -2.54 -10.38 -15.18
C PRO A 27 -2.74 -10.85 -13.73
N ARG A 28 -4.00 -11.06 -13.33
CA ARG A 28 -4.38 -11.56 -12.00
C ARG A 28 -4.09 -13.04 -11.83
N GLU A 29 -3.77 -13.75 -12.91
CA GLU A 29 -3.50 -15.19 -12.92
C GLU A 29 -2.37 -15.60 -11.97
N ARG A 30 -1.48 -14.66 -11.63
CA ARG A 30 -0.37 -14.87 -10.71
C ARG A 30 -0.57 -14.20 -9.34
N LEU A 31 -1.63 -13.42 -9.14
CA LEU A 31 -1.91 -12.79 -7.84
C LEU A 31 -2.53 -13.83 -6.89
N LEU A 32 -1.85 -14.11 -5.79
CA LEU A 32 -2.30 -15.06 -4.77
C LEU A 32 -3.06 -14.36 -3.63
N VAL A 33 -2.58 -13.19 -3.22
CA VAL A 33 -3.20 -12.33 -2.20
C VAL A 33 -3.26 -10.92 -2.76
N GLY A 34 -4.45 -10.34 -2.81
CA GLY A 34 -4.72 -9.01 -3.38
C GLY A 34 -4.92 -7.94 -2.31
N ILE A 35 -5.63 -6.87 -2.67
CA ILE A 35 -5.94 -5.75 -1.77
C ILE A 35 -6.80 -6.25 -0.59
N GLY A 36 -6.49 -5.79 0.62
CA GLY A 36 -7.24 -6.10 1.84
C GLY A 36 -6.46 -6.89 2.90
N ASP A 37 -5.23 -7.31 2.58
CA ASP A 37 -4.26 -7.91 3.51
C ASP A 37 -3.05 -6.97 3.71
N ASP A 38 -2.11 -7.31 4.59
CA ASP A 38 -0.94 -6.49 4.93
C ASP A 38 0.08 -6.35 3.78
N ALA A 39 0.06 -7.30 2.85
CA ALA A 39 0.91 -7.30 1.67
C ALA A 39 0.23 -8.04 0.51
N ALA A 40 0.58 -7.67 -0.71
CA ALA A 40 0.16 -8.40 -1.88
C ALA A 40 1.18 -9.49 -2.24
N VAL A 41 0.69 -10.65 -2.69
CA VAL A 41 1.52 -11.83 -2.97
C VAL A 41 1.33 -12.28 -4.40
N TRP A 42 2.43 -12.40 -5.15
CA TRP A 42 2.45 -12.92 -6.51
C TRP A 42 3.20 -14.23 -6.61
N ARG A 43 2.65 -15.19 -7.34
CA ARG A 43 3.32 -16.42 -7.76
C ARG A 43 4.29 -16.12 -8.90
N ASN A 44 5.56 -16.43 -8.69
CA ASN A 44 6.55 -16.57 -9.74
C ASN A 44 6.83 -18.06 -10.01
N GLU A 45 7.71 -18.33 -10.98
CA GLU A 45 8.01 -19.69 -11.44
C GLU A 45 8.48 -20.63 -10.33
N SER A 46 9.30 -20.14 -9.40
CA SER A 46 9.93 -20.94 -8.33
C SER A 46 9.68 -20.44 -6.91
N ALA A 47 9.06 -19.27 -6.75
CA ALA A 47 8.85 -18.62 -5.46
C ALA A 47 7.64 -17.69 -5.48
N ALA A 48 7.24 -17.19 -4.32
CA ALA A 48 6.30 -16.08 -4.21
C ALA A 48 7.05 -14.76 -3.98
N THR A 49 6.63 -13.69 -4.64
CA THR A 49 7.02 -12.32 -4.30
C THR A 49 5.96 -11.75 -3.38
N VAL A 50 6.38 -11.23 -2.23
CA VAL A 50 5.54 -10.46 -1.31
C VAL A 50 5.93 -9.00 -1.45
N ALA A 51 4.97 -8.13 -1.69
CA ALA A 51 5.18 -6.69 -1.84
C ALA A 51 4.21 -5.93 -0.92
N THR A 52 4.77 -5.02 -0.13
CA THR A 52 4.03 -4.04 0.65
C THR A 52 4.73 -2.69 0.52
N THR A 53 4.04 -1.62 0.88
CA THR A 53 4.59 -0.27 0.89
C THR A 53 3.98 0.51 2.03
N ASP A 54 4.83 1.23 2.74
CA ASP A 54 4.46 2.13 3.83
C ASP A 54 5.17 3.46 3.68
N THR A 55 4.66 4.48 4.37
CA THR A 55 5.27 5.82 4.31
C THR A 55 5.42 6.42 5.71
N LEU A 56 6.52 7.18 5.90
CA LEU A 56 6.71 8.03 7.06
C LEU A 56 6.75 9.49 6.60
N VAL A 57 5.72 10.24 6.98
CA VAL A 57 5.51 11.65 6.62
C VAL A 57 5.79 12.54 7.83
N ALA A 58 6.65 13.54 7.66
CA ALA A 58 6.95 14.52 8.71
C ALA A 58 5.67 15.29 9.11
N GLY A 59 5.47 15.50 10.42
CA GLY A 59 4.26 16.09 10.98
C GLY A 59 3.09 15.12 11.19
N VAL A 60 3.18 13.90 10.66
CA VAL A 60 2.18 12.83 10.88
C VAL A 60 2.81 11.67 11.66
N HIS A 61 3.93 11.13 11.16
CA HIS A 61 4.55 9.92 11.69
C HIS A 61 5.78 10.20 12.55
N PHE A 62 6.41 11.36 12.36
CA PHE A 62 7.57 11.85 13.12
C PHE A 62 7.65 13.39 13.07
N LEU A 63 8.46 13.98 13.96
CA LEU A 63 8.70 15.43 14.01
C LEU A 63 10.16 15.74 13.71
N LEU A 64 10.42 16.66 12.77
CA LEU A 64 11.78 17.05 12.33
C LEU A 64 12.66 17.52 13.48
N GLU A 65 12.09 18.26 14.43
CA GLU A 65 12.82 18.84 15.56
C GLU A 65 13.15 17.84 16.67
N LYS A 66 12.50 16.66 16.65
CA LYS A 66 12.55 15.71 17.77
C LYS A 66 13.04 14.31 17.39
N THR A 67 13.14 14.02 16.09
CA THR A 67 13.44 12.67 15.61
C THR A 67 14.76 12.68 14.85
N PRO A 68 15.84 12.11 15.41
CA PRO A 68 17.08 11.88 14.67
C PRO A 68 16.82 11.07 13.39
N TRP A 69 17.56 11.37 12.33
CA TRP A 69 17.38 10.69 11.04
C TRP A 69 17.63 9.18 11.10
N ASN A 70 18.53 8.74 11.99
CA ASN A 70 18.76 7.31 12.21
C ASN A 70 17.53 6.62 12.78
N ASP A 71 16.75 7.28 13.64
CA ASP A 71 15.52 6.70 14.22
C ASP A 71 14.39 6.67 13.19
N VAL A 72 14.33 7.67 12.29
CA VAL A 72 13.42 7.63 11.14
C VAL A 72 13.75 6.45 10.23
N GLY A 73 15.03 6.24 9.92
CA GLY A 73 15.50 5.10 9.14
C GLY A 73 15.23 3.75 9.82
N TRP A 74 15.46 3.67 11.13
CA TRP A 74 15.17 2.47 11.93
C TRP A 74 13.68 2.15 11.96
N LYS A 75 12.80 3.16 12.06
CA LYS A 75 11.35 2.95 12.04
C LYS A 75 10.82 2.55 10.65
N ALA A 76 11.54 2.91 9.59
CA ALA A 76 11.10 2.67 8.22
C ALA A 76 11.30 1.23 7.73
N ILE A 77 12.05 0.40 8.47
CA ILE A 77 12.46 -0.96 8.10
C ILE A 77 12.19 -1.91 9.26
#